data_AF-A0A1Y5FLD4-F1
#
_entry.id   AF-A0A1Y5FLD4-F1
#
_cell.length_a   1.000
_cell.length_b   1.000
_cell.length_c   1.000
_cell.angle_alpha   90.00
_cell.angle_beta   90.00
_cell.angle_gamma   90.00
#
_symmetry.space_group_name_H-M   'P 1'
#
loop_
_entity.id
_entity.type
_entity.pdbx_description
1 polymer ?
#
loop_
_entity_poly.entity_id
_entity_poly.type
_entity_poly.pdbx_seq_one_letter_code
_entity_poly.pdbx_strand_id
1 'polypeptide(L)'
;MSAAKPYTTDPTELGFDPEQLRAKYNHERDKRIRKEGFGQYKAAAGELEEYMVDHYVDPGFTREPLTDEVEVAIIGGGYGGLLAGARLREIGVESIRMIDKAGDFGGTWYWNRYPGAQCDIEAYVYMPLLDELDYVPTERYAHAPELLEHSRNIAKHYDLYKDTVFQTDVTEMK
;
A
#
# COMPACT_ATOMS: atom_id res chain seq x y z
N MET A 1 10.10 5.49 -38.34
CA MET A 1 9.66 5.99 -37.02
C MET A 1 9.01 7.35 -37.24
N SER A 2 7.72 7.49 -36.93
CA SER A 2 7.06 8.81 -36.99
C SER A 2 7.61 9.64 -35.84
N ALA A 3 8.17 10.82 -36.13
CA ALA A 3 8.50 11.78 -35.08
C ALA A 3 7.21 12.11 -34.32
N ALA A 4 7.26 12.09 -32.98
CA ALA A 4 6.15 12.57 -32.16
C ALA A 4 5.85 14.02 -32.55
N LYS A 5 4.58 14.35 -32.81
CA LYS A 5 4.20 15.73 -33.08
C LYS A 5 4.56 16.59 -31.86
N PRO A 6 5.16 17.78 -32.04
CA PRO A 6 5.39 18.69 -30.93
C PRO A 6 4.05 19.08 -30.29
N TYR A 7 4.03 19.24 -28.97
CA TYR A 7 2.85 19.72 -28.26
C TYR A 7 2.51 21.15 -28.72
N THR A 8 1.26 21.38 -29.09
CA THR A 8 0.74 22.68 -29.54
C THR A 8 -0.16 23.29 -28.48
N THR A 9 -0.15 24.61 -28.38
CA THR A 9 -1.10 25.38 -27.57
C THR A 9 -2.09 26.16 -28.43
N ASP A 10 -2.02 26.00 -29.77
CA ASP A 10 -2.94 26.66 -30.70
C ASP A 10 -4.35 26.05 -30.57
N PRO A 11 -5.37 26.84 -30.16
CA PRO A 11 -6.74 26.33 -30.00
C PRO A 11 -7.31 25.70 -31.28
N THR A 12 -6.86 26.16 -32.46
CA THR A 12 -7.33 25.65 -33.74
C THR A 12 -6.80 24.25 -34.03
N GLU A 13 -5.59 23.93 -33.58
CA GLU A 13 -4.98 22.59 -33.70
C GLU A 13 -5.48 21.64 -32.61
N LEU A 14 -5.83 22.17 -31.43
CA LEU A 14 -6.33 21.40 -30.30
C LEU A 14 -7.81 21.00 -30.41
N GLY A 15 -8.60 21.76 -31.19
CA GLY A 15 -10.05 21.54 -31.28
C GLY A 15 -10.83 21.97 -30.03
N PHE A 16 -10.17 22.67 -29.10
CA PHE A 16 -10.78 23.32 -27.93
C PHE A 16 -9.95 24.54 -27.50
N ASP A 17 -10.56 25.44 -26.74
CA ASP A 17 -9.86 26.59 -26.13
C ASP A 17 -9.23 26.17 -24.79
N PRO A 18 -7.89 26.09 -24.69
CA PRO A 18 -7.19 25.70 -23.47
C PRO A 18 -7.38 26.70 -22.32
N GLU A 19 -7.58 27.98 -22.60
CA GLU A 19 -7.83 28.99 -21.58
C GLU A 19 -9.24 28.85 -21.01
N GLN A 20 -10.22 28.56 -21.86
CA GLN A 20 -11.58 28.23 -21.39
C GLN A 20 -11.58 26.96 -20.52
N LEU A 21 -10.85 25.91 -20.92
CA LEU A 21 -10.72 24.69 -20.11
C LEU A 21 -10.06 24.98 -18.75
N ARG A 22 -8.99 25.77 -18.74
CA ARG A 22 -8.30 26.21 -17.52
C ARG A 22 -9.22 27.02 -16.60
N ALA A 23 -10.04 27.91 -17.16
CA ALA A 23 -11.03 28.67 -16.40
C ALA A 23 -12.08 27.75 -15.74
N LYS A 24 -12.56 26.73 -16.46
CA LYS A 24 -13.46 25.70 -15.89
C LYS A 24 -12.79 24.94 -14.73
N TYR A 25 -11.52 24.55 -14.86
CA TYR A 25 -10.79 23.89 -13.79
C TYR A 25 -10.62 24.79 -12.57
N ASN A 26 -10.26 26.06 -12.76
CA ASN A 26 -10.17 27.03 -11.66
C ASN A 26 -11.52 27.19 -10.95
N HIS A 27 -12.61 27.35 -11.70
CA HIS A 27 -13.95 27.47 -11.14
C HIS A 27 -14.33 26.24 -10.28
N GLU A 28 -14.05 25.02 -10.75
CA GLU A 28 -14.31 23.79 -9.99
C GLU A 28 -13.41 23.63 -8.76
N ARG A 29 -12.12 24.00 -8.87
CA ARG A 29 -11.19 24.02 -7.73
C ARG A 29 -11.70 24.97 -6.65
N ASP A 30 -12.07 26.19 -7.02
CA ASP A 30 -12.41 27.27 -6.10
C ASP A 30 -13.68 26.97 -5.28
N LYS A 31 -14.61 26.15 -5.81
CA LYS A 31 -15.76 25.62 -5.04
C LYS A 31 -15.37 24.78 -3.81
N ARG A 32 -14.19 24.16 -3.84
CA ARG A 32 -13.76 23.14 -2.87
C ARG A 32 -12.58 23.59 -2.00
N ILE A 33 -12.02 24.77 -2.24
CA ILE A 33 -10.95 25.32 -1.40
C ILE A 33 -11.51 25.60 0.00
N ARG A 34 -10.94 24.95 1.01
CA ARG A 34 -11.23 25.17 2.44
C ARG A 34 -10.07 25.91 3.08
N LYS A 35 -10.36 26.91 3.92
CA LYS A 35 -9.33 27.73 4.60
C LYS A 35 -8.53 26.89 5.59
N GLU A 36 -9.18 25.90 6.16
CA GLU A 36 -8.67 24.98 7.18
C GLU A 36 -7.65 23.99 6.60
N GLY A 37 -7.61 23.81 5.27
CA GLY A 37 -6.71 22.86 4.61
C GLY A 37 -6.89 21.44 5.18
N PHE A 38 -5.80 20.82 5.65
CA PHE A 38 -5.86 19.51 6.30
C PHE A 38 -6.58 19.50 7.66
N GLY A 39 -6.74 20.67 8.31
CA GLY A 39 -7.48 20.79 9.57
C GLY A 39 -8.98 20.50 9.46
N GLN A 40 -9.49 20.32 8.24
CA GLN A 40 -10.85 19.85 8.00
C GLN A 40 -11.05 18.37 8.35
N TYR A 41 -9.96 17.59 8.41
CA TYR A 41 -10.00 16.17 8.75
C TYR A 41 -9.72 15.98 10.24
N LYS A 42 -10.36 14.97 10.82
CA LYS A 42 -10.14 14.57 12.21
C LYS A 42 -9.54 13.18 12.23
N ALA A 43 -8.58 12.95 13.14
CA ALA A 43 -8.11 11.60 13.40
C ALA A 43 -9.26 10.74 13.94
N ALA A 44 -9.29 9.47 13.56
CA ALA A 44 -10.21 8.49 14.12
C ALA A 44 -9.71 8.06 15.52
N ALA A 45 -9.96 8.93 16.50
CA ALA A 45 -9.57 8.77 17.90
C ALA A 45 -10.77 9.01 18.82
N GLY A 46 -10.70 8.54 20.07
CA GLY A 46 -11.79 8.66 21.03
C GLY A 46 -13.01 7.85 20.57
N GLU A 47 -14.16 8.49 20.40
CA GLU A 47 -15.40 7.83 19.95
C GLU A 47 -15.29 7.18 18.56
N LEU A 48 -14.28 7.54 17.76
CA LEU A 48 -14.03 6.98 16.43
C LEU A 48 -12.94 5.90 16.41
N GLU A 49 -12.35 5.56 17.56
CA GLU A 49 -11.24 4.62 17.64
C GLU A 49 -11.62 3.19 17.20
N GLU A 50 -12.89 2.81 17.37
CA GLU A 50 -13.48 1.56 16.86
C GLU A 50 -13.19 1.31 15.37
N TYR A 51 -13.11 2.39 14.57
CA TYR A 51 -12.81 2.31 13.13
C TYR A 51 -11.33 2.05 12.82
N MET A 52 -10.45 2.17 13.81
CA MET A 52 -9.01 1.92 13.70
C MET A 52 -8.58 0.58 14.33
N VAL A 53 -9.53 -0.19 14.86
CA VAL A 53 -9.32 -1.51 15.42
C VAL A 53 -9.22 -2.56 14.30
N ASP A 54 -8.33 -3.53 14.49
CA ASP A 54 -8.23 -4.69 13.63
C ASP A 54 -9.33 -5.71 13.96
N HIS A 55 -10.33 -5.79 13.08
CA HIS A 55 -11.45 -6.72 13.22
C HIS A 55 -11.18 -8.10 12.59
N TYR A 56 -9.97 -8.32 12.05
CA TYR A 56 -9.61 -9.56 11.36
C TYR A 56 -8.71 -10.50 12.18
N VAL A 57 -8.25 -10.05 13.35
CA VAL A 57 -7.47 -10.87 14.29
C VAL A 57 -8.38 -11.63 15.24
N ASP A 58 -7.88 -12.77 15.71
CA ASP A 58 -8.51 -13.47 16.83
C ASP A 58 -8.37 -12.62 18.11
N PRO A 59 -9.45 -12.50 18.91
CA PRO A 59 -9.42 -11.70 20.11
C PRO A 59 -8.52 -12.34 21.19
N GLY A 60 -7.91 -11.51 22.03
CA GLY A 60 -7.17 -11.96 23.22
C GLY A 60 -5.72 -12.40 22.94
N PHE A 61 -5.18 -12.11 21.76
CA PHE A 61 -3.76 -12.27 21.51
C PHE A 61 -2.93 -11.40 22.47
N THR A 62 -1.95 -12.01 23.12
CA THR A 62 -0.95 -11.32 23.94
C THR A 62 0.41 -11.96 23.71
N ARG A 63 1.48 -11.19 23.88
CA ARG A 63 2.87 -11.64 23.74
C ARG A 63 3.72 -10.86 24.74
N GLU A 64 4.74 -11.51 25.30
CA GLU A 64 5.76 -10.81 26.10
C GLU A 64 6.47 -9.73 25.26
N PRO A 65 6.87 -8.61 25.88
CA PRO A 65 7.68 -7.60 25.18
C PRO A 65 8.94 -8.22 24.59
N LEU A 66 9.26 -7.84 23.35
CA LEU A 66 10.52 -8.20 22.72
C LEU A 66 11.54 -7.12 23.02
N THR A 67 12.74 -7.53 23.44
CA THR A 67 13.88 -6.64 23.65
C THR A 67 15.08 -7.30 23.01
N ASP A 68 15.36 -6.91 21.78
CA ASP A 68 16.38 -7.51 20.93
C ASP A 68 17.06 -6.49 20.01
N GLU A 69 18.16 -6.93 19.40
CA GLU A 69 18.91 -6.19 18.39
C GLU A 69 18.85 -6.96 17.07
N VAL A 70 18.63 -6.24 15.98
CA VAL A 70 18.64 -6.80 14.62
C VAL A 70 19.48 -5.94 13.69
N GLU A 71 19.95 -6.51 12.59
CA GLU A 71 20.69 -5.76 11.57
C GLU A 71 19.78 -4.81 10.79
N VAL A 72 18.55 -5.25 10.48
CA VAL A 72 17.59 -4.44 9.74
C VAL A 72 16.20 -4.52 10.35
N ALA A 73 15.62 -3.36 10.69
CA ALA A 73 14.22 -3.22 11.05
C ALA A 73 13.40 -2.66 9.88
N ILE A 74 12.29 -3.31 9.55
CA ILE A 74 11.37 -2.93 8.48
C ILE A 74 10.00 -2.64 9.10
N ILE A 75 9.49 -1.42 8.91
CA ILE A 75 8.16 -1.03 9.40
C ILE A 75 7.17 -1.16 8.23
N GLY A 76 6.22 -2.07 8.39
CA GLY A 76 5.17 -2.41 7.42
C GLY A 76 5.37 -3.79 6.77
N GLY A 77 4.29 -4.56 6.74
CA GLY A 77 4.12 -5.88 6.13
C GLY A 77 3.25 -5.83 4.86
N GLY A 78 3.14 -4.67 4.21
CA GLY A 78 2.62 -4.57 2.84
C GLY A 78 3.66 -4.94 1.79
N TYR A 79 3.30 -4.83 0.50
CA TYR A 79 4.22 -5.16 -0.61
C TYR A 79 5.58 -4.46 -0.55
N GLY A 80 5.64 -3.21 -0.08
CA GLY A 80 6.93 -2.51 0.08
C GLY A 80 7.85 -3.20 1.10
N GLY A 81 7.32 -3.56 2.27
CA GLY A 81 8.08 -4.29 3.29
C GLY A 81 8.42 -5.71 2.87
N LEU A 82 7.48 -6.40 2.21
CA LEU A 82 7.72 -7.73 1.64
C LEU A 82 8.83 -7.73 0.60
N LEU A 83 8.84 -6.75 -0.31
CA LEU A 83 9.92 -6.57 -1.29
C LEU A 83 11.26 -6.31 -0.60
N ALA A 84 11.29 -5.42 0.41
CA ALA A 84 12.50 -5.14 1.16
C ALA A 84 13.03 -6.41 1.86
N GLY A 85 12.17 -7.15 2.56
CA GLY A 85 12.51 -8.40 3.22
C GLY A 85 13.00 -9.47 2.24
N ALA A 86 12.29 -9.65 1.13
CA ALA A 86 12.68 -10.60 0.07
C ALA A 86 14.06 -10.28 -0.50
N ARG A 87 14.32 -9.02 -0.89
CA ARG A 87 15.62 -8.62 -1.45
C ARG A 87 16.76 -8.71 -0.43
N LEU A 88 16.50 -8.47 0.86
CA LEU A 88 17.48 -8.67 1.93
C LEU A 88 17.82 -10.16 2.11
N ARG A 89 16.80 -11.03 2.07
CA ARG A 89 16.97 -12.48 2.14
C ARG A 89 17.82 -13.00 0.97
N GLU A 90 17.57 -12.52 -0.25
CA GLU A 90 18.34 -12.92 -1.43
C GLU A 90 19.83 -12.58 -1.35
N ILE A 91 20.20 -11.48 -0.68
CA ILE A 91 21.59 -11.10 -0.48
C ILE A 91 22.22 -11.70 0.81
N GLY A 92 21.48 -12.58 1.51
CA GLY A 92 21.97 -13.31 2.68
C GLY A 92 21.87 -12.57 4.00
N VAL A 93 21.06 -11.50 4.11
CA VAL A 93 20.79 -10.85 5.39
C VAL A 93 19.79 -11.71 6.17
N GLU A 94 20.24 -12.24 7.31
CA GLU A 94 19.44 -13.15 8.12
C GLU A 94 18.73 -12.46 9.30
N SER A 95 19.33 -11.41 9.85
CA SER A 95 18.84 -10.70 11.04
C SER A 95 17.92 -9.53 10.66
N ILE A 96 16.67 -9.89 10.34
CA ILE A 96 15.62 -8.95 9.95
C ILE A 96 14.55 -8.91 11.05
N ARG A 97 13.95 -7.74 11.29
CA ARG A 97 12.72 -7.59 12.08
C ARG A 97 11.71 -6.83 11.26
N MET A 98 10.62 -7.48 10.88
CA MET A 98 9.47 -6.77 10.30
C MET A 98 8.46 -6.45 11.41
N ILE A 99 7.87 -5.27 11.38
CA ILE A 99 6.91 -4.80 12.39
C ILE A 99 5.69 -4.25 11.66
N ASP A 100 4.50 -4.75 11.99
CA ASP A 100 3.24 -4.21 11.47
C ASP A 100 2.17 -4.21 12.56
N LYS A 101 1.31 -3.19 12.51
CA LYS A 101 0.09 -3.11 13.33
C LYS A 101 -0.93 -4.17 12.91
N ALA A 102 -0.95 -4.56 11.64
CA ALA A 102 -1.82 -5.60 11.11
C ALA A 102 -1.57 -6.95 11.78
N GLY A 103 -2.59 -7.81 11.80
CA GLY A 103 -2.48 -9.19 12.27
C GLY A 103 -1.82 -10.18 11.30
N ASP A 104 -1.54 -9.80 10.05
CA ASP A 104 -0.91 -10.64 9.03
C ASP A 104 -0.31 -9.73 7.93
N PHE A 105 0.44 -10.32 7.00
CA PHE A 105 0.94 -9.59 5.84
C PHE A 105 -0.18 -9.13 4.91
N GLY A 106 0.13 -8.10 4.12
CA GLY A 106 -0.74 -7.56 3.06
C GLY A 106 -0.84 -6.04 3.09
N GLY A 107 -0.59 -5.40 4.23
CA GLY A 107 -0.70 -3.95 4.39
C GLY A 107 -2.06 -3.46 3.90
N THR A 108 -2.09 -2.65 2.83
CA THR A 108 -3.34 -2.22 2.17
C THR A 108 -4.29 -3.39 1.90
N TRP A 109 -3.81 -4.53 1.41
CA TRP A 109 -4.64 -5.68 1.07
C TRP A 109 -5.05 -6.52 2.29
N TYR A 110 -4.34 -6.36 3.40
CA TYR A 110 -4.78 -6.89 4.69
C TYR A 110 -5.97 -6.10 5.23
N TRP A 111 -5.87 -4.76 5.25
CA TRP A 111 -6.87 -3.88 5.85
C TRP A 111 -8.12 -3.72 4.99
N ASN A 112 -7.98 -3.63 3.67
CA ASN A 112 -9.09 -3.32 2.77
C ASN A 112 -9.74 -4.60 2.26
N ARG A 113 -10.83 -5.02 2.91
CA ARG A 113 -11.64 -6.19 2.51
C ARG A 113 -13.10 -5.85 2.24
N TYR A 114 -13.38 -4.59 1.85
CA TYR A 114 -14.73 -4.18 1.48
C TYR A 114 -15.16 -4.87 0.16
N PRO A 115 -16.48 -5.12 -0.05
CA PRO A 115 -16.97 -5.77 -1.26
C PRO A 115 -16.57 -5.01 -2.53
N GLY A 116 -15.96 -5.71 -3.49
CA GLY A 116 -15.50 -5.12 -4.75
C GLY A 116 -14.13 -4.45 -4.71
N ALA A 117 -13.38 -4.56 -3.60
CA ALA A 117 -11.99 -4.09 -3.56
C ALA A 117 -11.12 -4.79 -4.61
N GLN A 118 -10.32 -4.00 -5.33
CA GLN A 118 -9.54 -4.41 -6.51
C GLN A 118 -8.38 -3.44 -6.73
N CYS A 119 -7.31 -3.87 -7.38
CA CYS A 119 -6.28 -2.95 -7.87
C CYS A 119 -6.77 -2.20 -9.13
N ASP A 120 -6.31 -0.97 -9.32
CA ASP A 120 -6.62 -0.12 -10.49
C ASP A 120 -5.52 -0.16 -11.56
N ILE A 121 -4.36 -0.72 -11.22
CA ILE A 121 -3.25 -1.02 -12.13
C ILE A 121 -3.37 -2.49 -12.56
N GLU A 122 -3.00 -2.77 -13.81
CA GLU A 122 -2.95 -4.14 -14.33
C GLU A 122 -2.10 -5.05 -13.43
N ALA A 123 -2.63 -6.22 -13.08
CA ALA A 123 -2.06 -7.14 -12.09
C ALA A 123 -0.63 -7.56 -12.42
N TYR A 124 -0.34 -7.82 -13.70
CA TYR A 124 1.01 -8.14 -14.18
C TYR A 124 2.05 -7.04 -13.95
N VAL A 125 1.61 -5.79 -13.78
CA VAL A 125 2.46 -4.64 -13.49
C VAL A 125 2.49 -4.33 -11.98
N TYR A 126 1.37 -4.57 -11.29
CA TYR A 126 1.18 -4.18 -9.90
C TYR A 126 1.66 -5.23 -8.90
N MET A 127 1.41 -6.51 -9.16
CA MET A 127 1.74 -7.60 -8.23
C MET A 127 3.25 -7.87 -8.30
N PRO A 128 3.98 -7.77 -7.18
CA PRO A 128 5.42 -7.96 -7.19
C PRO A 128 5.78 -9.45 -7.22
N LEU A 129 6.97 -9.78 -7.72
CA LEU A 129 7.57 -11.11 -7.61
C LEU A 129 6.78 -12.24 -8.31
N LEU A 130 6.03 -11.93 -9.37
CA LEU A 130 5.24 -12.92 -10.10
C LEU A 130 6.11 -14.06 -10.67
N ASP A 131 7.25 -13.71 -11.27
CA ASP A 131 8.17 -14.69 -11.86
C ASP A 131 8.84 -15.56 -10.79
N GLU A 132 9.29 -14.96 -9.69
CA GLU A 132 9.92 -15.69 -8.57
C GLU A 132 8.95 -16.67 -7.89
N LEU A 133 7.65 -16.39 -7.94
CA LEU A 133 6.61 -17.26 -7.39
C LEU A 133 5.94 -18.18 -8.42
N ASP A 134 6.32 -18.11 -9.71
CA ASP A 134 5.62 -18.78 -10.82
C ASP A 134 4.09 -18.56 -10.76
N TYR A 135 3.69 -17.32 -10.46
CA TYR A 135 2.29 -16.95 -10.26
C TYR A 135 1.72 -16.20 -11.45
N VAL A 136 0.57 -16.64 -11.93
CA VAL A 136 -0.21 -15.97 -12.97
C VAL A 136 -1.48 -15.39 -12.35
N PRO A 137 -1.65 -14.05 -12.34
CA PRO A 137 -2.87 -13.44 -11.85
C PRO A 137 -4.12 -13.96 -12.57
N THR A 138 -5.19 -14.18 -11.81
CA THR A 138 -6.45 -14.75 -12.31
C THR A 138 -7.21 -13.79 -13.20
N GLU A 139 -7.03 -12.48 -13.00
CA GLU A 139 -7.69 -11.42 -13.74
C GLU A 139 -6.69 -10.32 -14.12
N ARG A 140 -7.05 -9.51 -15.15
CA ARG A 140 -6.24 -8.35 -15.55
C ARG A 140 -6.09 -7.33 -14.41
N TYR A 141 -7.11 -7.21 -13.57
CA TYR A 141 -7.11 -6.35 -12.39
C TYR A 141 -7.51 -7.24 -11.20
N ALA A 142 -6.54 -7.62 -10.38
CA ALA A 142 -6.75 -8.60 -9.31
C ALA A 142 -7.62 -8.03 -8.19
N HIS A 143 -8.49 -8.87 -7.64
CA HIS A 143 -9.33 -8.52 -6.49
C HIS A 143 -8.55 -8.62 -5.17
N ALA A 144 -9.00 -7.88 -4.15
CA ALA A 144 -8.31 -7.83 -2.85
C ALA A 144 -8.00 -9.19 -2.21
N PRO A 145 -8.86 -10.22 -2.27
CA PRO A 145 -8.52 -11.54 -1.72
C PRO A 145 -7.29 -12.19 -2.40
N GLU A 146 -7.15 -12.03 -3.72
CA GLU A 146 -6.00 -12.54 -4.48
C GLU A 146 -4.73 -11.79 -4.11
N LEU A 147 -4.81 -10.46 -4.00
CA LEU A 147 -3.69 -9.60 -3.61
C LEU A 147 -3.21 -9.86 -2.18
N LEU A 148 -4.15 -10.13 -1.26
CA LEU A 148 -3.83 -10.56 0.10
C LEU A 148 -3.14 -11.93 0.11
N GLU A 149 -3.67 -12.91 -0.62
CA GLU A 149 -3.05 -14.23 -0.67
C GLU A 149 -1.66 -14.18 -1.33
N HIS A 150 -1.48 -13.36 -2.36
CA HIS A 150 -0.18 -13.15 -2.97
C HIS A 150 0.85 -12.56 -1.98
N SER A 151 0.42 -11.61 -1.13
CA SER A 151 1.26 -11.08 -0.04
C SER A 151 1.74 -12.19 0.90
N ARG A 152 0.85 -13.12 1.26
CA ARG A 152 1.19 -14.29 2.09
C ARG A 152 2.10 -15.26 1.36
N ASN A 153 1.90 -15.46 0.06
CA ASN A 153 2.76 -16.33 -0.74
C ASN A 153 4.19 -15.79 -0.78
N ILE A 154 4.38 -14.48 -0.95
CA ILE A 154 5.71 -13.84 -0.87
C ILE A 154 6.32 -14.08 0.51
N ALA A 155 5.58 -13.80 1.58
CA ALA A 155 6.07 -13.99 2.94
C ALA A 155 6.49 -15.44 3.24
N LYS A 156 5.73 -16.43 2.75
CA LYS A 156 6.05 -17.86 2.87
C LYS A 156 7.30 -18.21 2.04
N HIS A 157 7.38 -17.73 0.80
CA HIS A 157 8.48 -18.04 -0.12
C HIS A 157 9.83 -17.56 0.42
N TYR A 158 9.88 -16.37 1.01
CA TYR A 158 11.11 -15.78 1.57
C TYR A 158 11.26 -16.01 3.09
N ASP A 159 10.44 -16.88 3.69
CA ASP A 159 10.47 -17.25 5.10
C ASP A 159 10.45 -16.03 6.07
N LEU A 160 9.62 -15.02 5.74
CA LEU A 160 9.57 -13.74 6.46
C LEU A 160 8.69 -13.80 7.72
N TYR A 161 7.79 -14.78 7.82
CA TYR A 161 6.88 -14.92 8.96
C TYR A 161 7.62 -15.06 10.29
N LYS A 162 8.75 -15.78 10.32
CA LYS A 162 9.54 -16.02 11.54
C LYS A 162 10.15 -14.73 12.13
N ASP A 163 10.35 -13.72 11.29
CA ASP A 163 11.02 -12.47 11.63
C ASP A 163 10.04 -11.31 11.89
N THR A 164 8.74 -11.59 11.80
CA THR A 164 7.70 -10.58 11.79
C THR A 164 6.97 -10.50 13.12
N VAL A 165 6.74 -9.28 13.55
CA VAL A 165 6.07 -8.94 14.79
C VAL A 165 4.80 -8.17 14.44
N PHE A 166 3.72 -8.93 14.31
CA PHE A 166 2.37 -8.43 14.05
C PHE A 166 1.71 -7.82 15.29
N GLN A 167 0.57 -7.17 15.07
CA GLN A 167 -0.25 -6.52 16.11
C GLN A 167 0.58 -5.54 16.95
N THR A 168 1.52 -4.84 16.31
CA THR A 168 2.49 -3.97 16.98
C THR A 168 2.61 -2.66 16.22
N ASP A 169 2.15 -1.57 16.85
CA ASP A 169 2.24 -0.23 16.30
C ASP A 169 3.55 0.45 16.74
N VAL A 170 4.24 1.10 15.81
CA VAL A 170 5.50 1.80 16.11
C VAL A 170 5.20 3.24 16.47
N THR A 171 5.49 3.62 17.71
CA THR A 171 5.13 4.95 18.26
C THR A 171 6.30 5.94 18.28
N GLU A 172 7.54 5.46 18.28
CA GLU A 172 8.75 6.28 18.29
C GLU A 172 9.94 5.60 17.59
N MET A 173 10.85 6.42 17.06
CA MET A 173 12.19 6.04 16.63
C MET A 173 13.16 7.06 17.24
N LYS A 174 14.24 6.60 17.87
CA LYS A 174 15.20 7.43 18.60
C LYS A 174 16.57 7.41 17.95
#